data_AF-A0A8J2PK41-F1
#
_entry.id   AF-A0A8J2PK41-F1
#
_cell.length_a   1.000
_cell.length_b   1.000
_cell.length_c   1.000
_cell.angle_alpha   90.00
_cell.angle_beta   90.00
_cell.angle_gamma   90.00
#
_symmetry.space_group_name_H-M   'P 1'
#
loop_
_entity.id
_entity.type
_entity.pdbx_description
1 polymer ?
#
loop_
_entity_poly.entity_id
_entity_poly.type
_entity_poly.pdbx_seq_one_letter_code
_entity_poly.pdbx_strand_id
1 'polypeptide(L)'
;NGKDQSCNIDYTRLNSNEADSFQEIKSEADNELLFSYTVKWMTSDVRWASRWDVYLKMSDVNIHWFSIINSLVVVFFLTGIITMIIIRTLRRDIARYNNMEESAEEALEETGWKLVHGDVFRPPRYPRLFAALIGSGIQILGMALVTI
;
A
#
# COMPACT_ATOMS: atom_id res chain seq x y z
N ASN A 1 5.94 0.01 49.86
CA ASN A 1 4.46 0.01 49.91
C ASN A 1 3.86 0.55 48.62
N GLY A 2 4.07 -0.14 47.49
CA GLY A 2 3.51 0.26 46.19
C GLY A 2 2.40 -0.70 45.78
N LYS A 3 1.18 -0.45 46.27
CA LYS A 3 -0.02 -1.15 45.78
C LYS A 3 -0.62 -0.30 44.67
N ASP A 4 -0.60 -0.80 43.44
CA ASP A 4 -1.20 -0.12 42.29
C ASP A 4 -2.73 -0.16 42.40
N GLN A 5 -3.37 0.99 42.18
CA GLN A 5 -4.84 1.07 42.17
C GLN A 5 -5.36 0.71 40.77
N SER A 6 -6.39 -0.13 40.72
CA SER A 6 -7.20 -0.33 39.52
C SER A 6 -8.40 0.60 39.53
N CYS A 7 -8.60 1.33 38.44
CA CYS A 7 -9.86 1.98 38.15
C CYS A 7 -10.83 0.93 37.61
N ASN A 8 -11.97 0.75 38.28
CA ASN A 8 -13.12 0.10 37.68
C ASN A 8 -14.15 1.17 37.36
N ILE A 9 -14.62 1.16 36.11
CA ILE A 9 -15.65 2.07 35.63
C ILE A 9 -16.98 1.36 35.85
N ASP A 10 -17.74 1.82 36.84
CA ASP A 10 -19.10 1.37 37.08
C ASP A 10 -20.05 2.34 36.35
N TYR A 11 -20.75 1.86 35.32
CA TYR A 11 -21.82 2.64 34.69
C TYR A 11 -22.95 2.81 35.70
N THR A 12 -23.10 4.00 36.28
CA THR A 12 -24.12 4.26 37.31
C THR A 12 -25.27 5.01 36.67
N ARG A 13 -26.47 4.40 36.68
CA ARG A 13 -27.72 5.00 36.20
C ARG A 13 -28.02 6.30 36.98
N LEU A 14 -28.40 7.36 36.27
CA LEU A 14 -28.93 8.58 36.89
C LEU A 14 -30.35 8.33 37.40
N ASN A 15 -30.45 7.82 38.64
CA ASN A 15 -31.49 8.11 39.64
C ASN A 15 -31.47 6.96 40.66
N SER A 16 -30.98 7.26 41.85
CA SER A 16 -30.90 6.31 42.97
C SER A 16 -32.27 5.91 43.56
N ASN A 17 -33.39 6.30 42.92
CA ASN A 17 -34.74 6.09 43.43
C ASN A 17 -35.60 5.18 42.55
N GLU A 18 -35.10 4.73 41.39
CA GLU A 18 -35.86 3.83 40.51
C GLU A 18 -34.89 2.91 39.76
N ALA A 19 -34.51 1.83 40.46
CA ALA A 19 -33.37 1.00 40.10
C ALA A 19 -33.59 0.08 38.88
N ASP A 20 -34.64 0.25 38.07
CA ASP A 20 -34.88 -0.72 36.97
C ASP A 20 -35.59 -0.28 35.69
N SER A 21 -35.58 1.00 35.30
CA SER A 21 -36.05 1.39 33.96
C SER A 21 -34.92 1.38 32.93
N PHE A 22 -35.01 0.48 31.94
CA PHE A 22 -34.19 0.54 30.71
C PHE A 22 -34.68 1.74 29.88
N GLN A 23 -33.77 2.54 29.31
CA GLN A 23 -34.18 3.59 28.36
C GLN A 23 -34.64 2.91 27.07
N GLU A 24 -35.95 2.93 26.78
CA GLU A 24 -36.47 2.40 25.52
C GLU A 24 -35.96 3.26 24.36
N ILE A 25 -35.21 2.63 23.45
CA ILE A 25 -34.68 3.27 22.24
C ILE A 25 -35.79 3.26 21.19
N LYS A 26 -36.22 4.44 20.73
CA LYS A 26 -37.21 4.55 19.65
C LYS A 26 -36.49 4.46 18.30
N SER A 27 -36.89 3.51 17.46
CA SER A 27 -36.20 3.22 16.18
C SER A 27 -36.32 4.32 15.11
N GLU A 28 -37.19 5.32 15.29
CA GLU A 28 -37.53 6.33 14.27
C GLU A 28 -37.25 7.79 14.68
N ALA A 29 -36.60 8.03 15.82
CA ALA A 29 -36.21 9.37 16.26
C ALA A 29 -34.76 9.40 16.77
N ASP A 30 -34.13 10.58 16.73
CA ASP A 30 -32.84 10.79 17.39
C ASP A 30 -33.00 10.59 18.90
N ASN A 31 -32.32 9.58 19.44
CA ASN A 31 -32.35 9.26 20.86
C ASN A 31 -31.12 9.89 21.52
N GLU A 32 -31.34 10.88 22.39
CA GLU A 32 -30.28 11.37 23.27
C GLU A 32 -30.02 10.36 24.39
N LEU A 33 -28.92 9.61 24.24
CA LEU A 33 -28.44 8.65 25.23
C LEU A 33 -27.59 9.39 26.26
N LEU A 34 -28.07 9.43 27.50
CA LEU A 34 -27.32 10.06 28.58
C LEU A 34 -26.44 9.02 29.28
N PHE A 35 -25.14 9.05 29.00
CA PHE A 35 -24.16 8.17 29.63
C PHE A 35 -23.56 8.82 30.88
N SER A 36 -23.72 8.16 32.03
CA SER A 36 -23.04 8.53 33.28
C SER A 36 -22.11 7.39 33.70
N TYR A 37 -20.90 7.74 34.12
CA TYR A 37 -19.93 6.78 34.65
C TYR A 37 -19.50 7.21 36.05
N THR A 38 -19.39 6.23 36.95
CA THR A 38 -18.78 6.42 38.26
C THR A 38 -17.45 5.71 38.27
N VAL A 39 -16.42 6.40 38.77
CA VAL A 39 -15.10 5.82 38.96
C VAL A 39 -14.96 5.36 40.40
N LYS A 40 -14.70 4.07 40.60
CA LYS A 40 -14.29 3.54 41.91
C LYS A 40 -12.88 2.99 41.82
N TRP A 41 -12.02 3.47 42.71
CA TRP A 41 -10.64 3.01 42.82
C TRP A 41 -10.55 1.85 43.82
N MET A 42 -10.11 0.69 43.35
CA MET A 42 -9.89 -0.50 44.18
C MET A 42 -8.44 -0.96 44.09
N THR A 43 -7.87 -1.41 45.20
CA THR A 43 -6.50 -1.96 45.20
C THR A 43 -6.48 -3.29 44.45
N SER A 44 -5.58 -3.43 43.49
CA SER A 44 -5.42 -4.68 42.72
C SER A 44 -4.06 -5.31 42.96
N ASP A 45 -4.02 -6.64 42.96
CA ASP A 45 -2.77 -7.40 43.10
C ASP A 45 -1.99 -7.53 41.78
N VAL A 46 -2.56 -7.09 40.65
CA VAL A 46 -1.91 -7.11 39.32
C VAL A 46 -1.11 -5.83 39.12
N ARG A 47 0.20 -5.97 38.91
CA ARG A 47 1.10 -4.87 38.56
C ARG A 47 0.63 -4.20 37.25
N TRP A 48 0.69 -2.87 37.19
CA TRP A 48 0.23 -2.13 36.01
C TRP A 48 0.79 -2.67 34.67
N ALA A 49 2.09 -2.99 34.65
CA ALA A 49 2.79 -3.49 33.46
C ALA A 49 2.26 -4.84 32.93
N SER A 50 1.72 -5.72 33.79
CA SER A 50 1.24 -7.05 33.37
C SER A 50 -0.22 -7.05 32.89
N ARG A 51 -0.94 -5.92 32.96
CA ARG A 51 -2.35 -5.86 32.54
C ARG A 51 -2.54 -5.96 31.03
N TRP A 52 -1.60 -5.40 30.28
CA TRP A 52 -1.63 -5.41 28.81
C TRP A 52 -1.21 -6.76 28.21
N ASP A 53 -0.57 -7.63 29.01
CA ASP A 53 -0.05 -8.93 28.58
C ASP A 53 -1.17 -9.88 28.10
N VAL A 54 -2.38 -9.78 28.67
CA VAL A 54 -3.55 -10.58 28.23
C VAL A 54 -4.02 -10.20 26.83
N TYR A 55 -3.99 -8.92 26.48
CA TYR A 55 -4.36 -8.44 25.15
C TYR A 55 -3.27 -8.70 24.11
N LEU A 56 -2.00 -8.67 24.52
CA LEU A 56 -0.85 -8.89 23.64
C LEU A 56 -0.56 -10.38 23.40
N LYS A 57 -0.92 -11.26 24.34
CA LYS A 57 -0.80 -12.72 24.19
C LYS A 57 -1.78 -13.32 23.18
N MET A 58 -2.77 -12.55 22.73
CA MET A 58 -3.73 -12.94 21.69
C MET A 58 -3.18 -12.67 20.28
N SER A 59 -1.89 -12.96 20.04
CA SER A 59 -1.31 -12.99 18.70
C SER A 59 -1.35 -14.44 18.21
N ASP A 60 -2.50 -14.83 17.68
CA ASP A 60 -2.70 -16.12 17.01
C ASP A 60 -1.77 -16.25 15.80
N VAL A 61 -0.58 -16.81 16.02
CA VAL A 61 0.44 -17.11 14.99
C VAL A 61 -0.15 -17.88 13.81
N ASN A 62 -1.19 -18.69 14.08
CA ASN A 62 -1.90 -19.49 13.09
C ASN A 62 -2.62 -18.62 12.03
N ILE A 63 -3.10 -17.42 12.39
CA ILE A 63 -3.81 -16.54 11.45
C ILE A 63 -2.82 -15.73 10.60
N HIS A 64 -1.68 -15.33 11.17
CA HIS A 64 -0.68 -14.52 10.47
C HIS A 64 0.05 -15.31 9.38
N TRP A 65 0.42 -16.57 9.60
CA TRP A 65 1.11 -17.33 8.56
C TRP A 65 0.17 -17.71 7.39
N PHE A 66 -1.14 -17.80 7.64
CA PHE A 66 -2.15 -18.01 6.59
C PHE A 66 -2.21 -16.84 5.59
N SER A 67 -2.12 -15.59 6.06
CA SER A 67 -2.10 -14.43 5.16
C SER A 67 -0.81 -14.33 4.35
N ILE A 68 0.33 -14.74 4.93
CA ILE A 68 1.62 -14.83 4.24
C ILE A 68 1.52 -15.84 3.10
N ILE A 69 1.05 -17.06 3.37
CA ILE A 69 0.93 -18.11 2.35
C ILE A 69 -0.07 -17.71 1.26
N ASN A 70 -1.21 -17.13 1.62
CA ASN A 70 -2.19 -16.62 0.66
C ASN A 70 -1.56 -15.60 -0.31
N SER A 71 -0.78 -14.65 0.21
CA SER A 71 -0.10 -13.67 -0.63
C SER A 71 0.98 -14.29 -1.53
N LEU A 72 1.74 -15.26 -1.03
CA LEU A 72 2.77 -15.96 -1.80
C LEU A 72 2.16 -16.72 -2.98
N VAL A 73 1.06 -17.43 -2.75
CA VAL A 73 0.35 -18.17 -3.82
C VAL A 73 -0.06 -17.22 -4.94
N VAL A 74 -0.68 -16.08 -4.62
CA VAL A 74 -1.09 -15.07 -5.62
C VAL A 74 0.12 -14.54 -6.41
N VAL A 75 1.24 -14.24 -5.74
CA VAL A 75 2.46 -13.76 -6.41
C VAL A 75 3.04 -14.81 -7.37
N PHE A 76 3.08 -16.08 -6.98
CA PHE A 76 3.54 -17.16 -7.87
C PHE A 76 2.64 -17.31 -9.11
N PHE A 77 1.32 -17.20 -8.94
CA PHE A 77 0.40 -17.23 -10.09
C PHE A 77 0.62 -16.04 -11.03
N LEU A 78 0.74 -14.83 -10.48
CA LEU A 78 0.97 -13.62 -11.28
C LEU A 78 2.30 -13.67 -12.03
N THR A 79 3.39 -14.09 -11.36
CA THR A 79 4.70 -14.23 -12.00
C THR A 79 4.68 -15.32 -13.08
N GLY A 80 3.98 -16.43 -12.88
CA GLY A 80 3.79 -17.48 -13.89
C GLY A 80 3.07 -16.97 -15.15
N ILE A 81 1.96 -16.24 -14.99
CA ILE A 81 1.21 -15.66 -16.11
C ILE A 81 2.06 -14.63 -16.85
N ILE A 82 2.73 -13.73 -16.14
CA ILE A 82 3.64 -12.73 -16.73
C ILE A 82 4.76 -13.44 -17.51
N THR A 83 5.37 -14.46 -16.93
CA THR A 83 6.44 -15.25 -17.57
C THR A 83 5.94 -15.92 -18.85
N MET A 84 4.73 -16.50 -18.84
CA MET A 84 4.12 -17.08 -20.04
C MET A 84 3.89 -16.05 -21.14
N ILE A 85 3.41 -14.85 -20.79
CA ILE A 85 3.24 -13.73 -21.74
C ILE A 85 4.60 -13.33 -22.32
N ILE A 86 5.60 -13.12 -21.47
CA ILE A 86 6.96 -12.72 -21.89
C ILE A 86 7.59 -13.76 -22.81
N ILE A 87 7.52 -15.05 -22.47
CA ILE A 87 8.07 -16.11 -23.33
C ILE A 87 7.34 -16.13 -24.68
N ARG A 88 6.02 -15.96 -24.69
CA ARG A 88 5.23 -15.92 -25.93
C ARG A 88 5.59 -14.71 -26.79
N THR A 89 5.78 -13.54 -26.19
CA THR A 89 6.21 -12.35 -26.91
C THR A 89 7.63 -12.50 -27.42
N LEU A 90 8.58 -12.92 -26.58
CA LEU A 90 9.99 -13.11 -26.96
C LEU A 90 10.16 -14.13 -28.08
N ARG A 91 9.51 -15.29 -28.02
CA ARG A 91 9.60 -16.28 -29.11
C ARG A 91 9.07 -15.72 -30.43
N ARG A 92 7.97 -14.96 -30.38
CA ARG A 92 7.39 -14.30 -31.57
C ARG A 92 8.30 -13.20 -32.09
N ASP A 93 8.92 -12.44 -31.19
CA ASP A 93 9.79 -11.32 -31.51
C ASP A 93 11.11 -11.82 -32.12
N ILE A 94 11.76 -12.82 -31.52
CA ILE A 94 12.96 -13.48 -32.06
C ILE A 94 12.68 -14.08 -33.44
N ALA A 95 11.56 -14.81 -33.60
CA ALA A 95 11.20 -15.37 -34.91
C ALA A 95 10.96 -14.28 -35.96
N ARG A 96 10.42 -13.12 -35.55
CA ARG A 96 10.22 -11.99 -36.44
C ARG A 96 11.54 -11.30 -36.78
N TYR A 97 12.43 -11.11 -35.81
CA TYR A 97 13.75 -10.52 -36.06
C TYR A 97 14.61 -11.42 -36.91
N ASN A 98 14.66 -12.73 -36.68
CA ASN A 98 15.43 -13.62 -37.55
C ASN A 98 14.93 -13.58 -39.00
N ASN A 99 13.62 -13.56 -39.22
CA ASN A 99 13.06 -13.45 -40.57
C ASN A 99 13.29 -12.06 -41.19
N MET A 100 13.28 -11.00 -40.37
CA MET A 100 13.58 -9.64 -40.81
C MET A 100 15.07 -9.43 -41.03
N GLU A 101 15.94 -10.08 -40.25
CA GLU A 101 17.39 -10.05 -40.36
C GLU A 101 17.81 -10.81 -41.61
N GLU A 102 17.24 -11.98 -41.91
CA GLU A 102 17.47 -12.67 -43.19
C GLU A 102 17.07 -11.78 -44.39
N SER A 103 15.89 -11.15 -44.33
CA SER A 103 15.43 -10.21 -45.37
C SER A 103 16.20 -8.87 -45.38
N ALA A 104 16.70 -8.42 -44.23
CA ALA A 104 17.46 -7.19 -44.10
C ALA A 104 18.94 -7.41 -44.37
N GLU A 105 19.48 -8.62 -44.24
CA GLU A 105 20.83 -9.02 -44.64
C GLU A 105 20.87 -9.05 -46.18
N GLU A 106 19.85 -9.62 -46.82
CA GLU A 106 19.61 -9.49 -48.26
C GLU A 106 19.47 -8.00 -48.70
N ALA A 107 18.90 -7.12 -47.87
CA ALA A 107 18.80 -5.68 -48.15
C ALA A 107 20.00 -4.82 -47.69
N LEU A 108 20.81 -5.31 -46.73
CA LEU A 108 22.02 -4.69 -46.17
C LEU A 108 23.21 -4.95 -47.07
N GLU A 109 23.22 -6.07 -47.79
CA GLU A 109 24.06 -6.24 -48.98
C GLU A 109 23.83 -5.11 -50.00
N GLU A 110 22.69 -4.40 -49.92
CA GLU A 110 22.37 -3.26 -50.79
C GLU A 110 22.41 -1.84 -50.14
N THR A 111 22.21 -1.58 -48.83
CA THR A 111 22.09 -0.16 -48.34
C THR A 111 22.50 0.25 -46.89
N GLY A 112 23.10 1.44 -46.75
CA GLY A 112 22.50 2.56 -45.98
C GLY A 112 23.11 3.07 -44.65
N TRP A 113 23.53 2.21 -43.72
CA TRP A 113 23.84 2.64 -42.33
C TRP A 113 25.04 3.59 -42.18
N LYS A 114 26.00 3.51 -43.10
CA LYS A 114 27.21 4.37 -43.12
C LYS A 114 26.91 5.84 -43.45
N LEU A 115 25.74 6.14 -44.05
CA LEU A 115 25.31 7.51 -44.37
C LEU A 115 24.59 8.19 -43.19
N VAL A 116 24.01 7.43 -42.27
CA VAL A 116 23.17 7.95 -41.17
C VAL A 116 23.98 8.42 -39.97
N HIS A 117 25.18 7.87 -39.77
CA HIS A 117 26.08 8.25 -38.68
C HIS A 117 26.45 9.75 -38.69
N GLY A 118 26.39 10.43 -39.86
CA GLY A 118 26.61 11.87 -39.98
C GLY A 118 25.40 12.74 -39.64
N ASP A 119 24.18 12.21 -39.74
CA ASP A 119 22.94 12.97 -39.51
C ASP A 119 22.51 12.99 -38.04
N VAL A 120 22.93 12.01 -37.24
CA VAL A 120 22.66 11.92 -35.79
C VAL A 120 23.26 13.09 -35.00
N PHE A 121 24.37 13.68 -35.48
CA PHE A 121 25.03 14.81 -34.81
C PHE A 121 24.57 16.18 -35.31
N ARG A 122 23.55 16.25 -36.18
CA ARG A 122 23.09 17.53 -36.71
C ARG A 122 22.28 18.28 -35.63
N PRO A 123 22.69 19.49 -35.21
CA PRO A 123 21.97 20.22 -34.18
C PRO A 123 20.54 20.54 -34.67
N PRO A 124 19.52 20.35 -33.83
CA PRO A 124 18.14 20.65 -34.19
C PRO A 124 17.97 22.15 -34.47
N ARG A 125 16.97 22.51 -35.29
CA ARG A 125 16.75 23.88 -35.77
C ARG A 125 16.58 24.93 -34.66
N TYR A 126 16.18 24.51 -33.45
CA TYR A 126 16.01 25.39 -32.27
C TYR A 126 16.55 24.75 -30.98
N PRO A 127 17.88 24.73 -30.75
CA PRO A 127 18.48 24.04 -29.61
C PRO A 127 18.14 24.71 -28.26
N ARG A 128 17.89 26.03 -28.26
CA ARG A 128 17.60 26.79 -27.04
C ARG A 128 16.23 26.48 -26.45
N LEU A 129 15.20 26.31 -27.30
CA LEU A 129 13.85 25.94 -26.84
C LEU A 129 13.84 24.53 -26.26
N PHE A 130 14.54 23.60 -26.91
CA PHE A 130 14.68 22.23 -26.44
C PHE A 130 15.40 22.15 -25.09
N ALA A 131 16.52 22.86 -24.94
CA ALA A 131 17.23 22.94 -23.67
C ALA A 131 16.38 23.58 -22.56
N ALA A 132 15.63 24.64 -22.86
CA ALA A 132 14.73 25.29 -21.90
C ALA A 132 13.59 24.36 -21.45
N LEU A 133 13.00 23.60 -22.37
CA LEU A 133 11.91 22.67 -22.07
C LEU A 133 12.38 21.48 -21.22
N ILE A 134 13.55 20.91 -21.53
CA ILE A 134 14.16 19.84 -20.72
C ILE A 134 14.55 20.36 -19.34
N GLY A 135 15.20 21.53 -19.26
CA GLY A 135 15.61 22.12 -17.99
C GLY A 135 14.42 22.42 -17.08
N SER A 136 13.36 23.02 -17.64
CA SER A 136 12.12 23.29 -16.90
C SER A 136 11.42 22.00 -16.48
N GLY A 137 11.38 20.98 -17.34
CA GLY A 137 10.80 19.67 -17.00
C GLY A 137 11.52 18.98 -15.85
N ILE A 138 12.86 18.96 -15.86
CA ILE A 138 13.67 18.37 -14.78
C ILE A 138 13.46 19.14 -13.46
N GLN A 139 13.37 20.47 -13.53
CA GLN A 139 13.11 21.30 -12.35
C GLN A 139 11.74 21.00 -11.72
N ILE A 140 10.68 20.88 -12.54
CA ILE A 140 9.33 20.54 -12.07
C ILE A 140 9.29 19.12 -11.50
N LEU A 141 9.95 18.16 -12.16
CA LEU A 141 10.04 16.76 -11.70
C LEU A 141 10.75 16.67 -10.35
N GLY A 142 11.87 17.38 -10.19
CA GLY A 142 12.60 17.46 -8.92
C GLY A 142 11.76 18.05 -7.80
N MET A 143 11.04 19.15 -8.07
CA MET A 143 10.12 19.72 -7.09
C MET A 143 8.99 18.75 -6.74
N ALA A 144 8.37 18.09 -7.72
CA ALA A 144 7.29 17.13 -7.48
C ALA A 144 7.74 15.96 -6.61
N LEU A 145 8.94 15.40 -6.83
CA LEU A 145 9.50 14.31 -6.01
C LEU A 145 9.84 14.70 -4.58
N VAL A 146 10.19 15.97 -4.33
CA VAL A 146 10.49 16.46 -2.97
C VAL A 146 9.20 16.77 -2.20
N THR A 147 8.15 17.15 -2.92
CA THR A 147 6.89 17.62 -2.32
C THR A 147 5.86 16.51 -2.11
N ILE A 148 5.89 15.47 -2.94
CA ILE A 148 5.11 14.22 -2.80
C ILE A 148 5.90 13.24 -1.93
#